data_AF-A0AAX7SM02-F1
#
_entry.id   AF-A0AAX7SM02-F1
#
_cell.length_a   1.000
_cell.length_b   1.000
_cell.length_c   1.000
_cell.angle_alpha   90.00
_cell.angle_beta   90.00
_cell.angle_gamma   90.00
#
_symmetry.space_group_name_H-M   'P 1'
#
loop_
_entity.id
_entity.type
_entity.pdbx_description
1 polymer ?
#
loop_
_entity_poly.entity_id
_entity_poly.type
_entity_poly.pdbx_seq_one_letter_code
_entity_poly.pdbx_strand_id
1 'polypeptide(L)'
;MVGTSLKGTNTLHVLYVLSRAMPSNVEIKAKVSDLTQFAQKAAELSQSEGTIIRQHDTFFSCSQGRLKLRDFMNGSGQLIFYERPDTDGPKLSRYSITPTSDPQSLQVVLSEALGVKGEVKKERRLFLIGQTRVHLDTVEGLGHYMELEVSKPVTFTSSY
;
A
#
# COMPACT_ATOMS: atom_id res chain seq x y z
N MET A 1 -0.16 35.06 56.58
CA MET A 1 -1.56 34.56 56.57
C MET A 1 -2.31 35.43 55.58
N VAL A 2 -2.89 35.02 54.45
CA VAL A 2 -3.49 33.78 53.91
C VAL A 2 -3.34 33.95 52.37
N GLY A 3 -3.02 33.02 51.47
CA GLY A 3 -3.11 31.56 51.45
C GLY A 3 -4.31 31.09 50.61
N THR A 4 -4.24 31.07 49.27
CA THR A 4 -5.08 30.23 48.37
C THR A 4 -4.55 30.29 46.93
N SER A 5 -3.79 29.29 46.48
CA SER A 5 -4.22 28.09 45.72
C SER A 5 -4.58 28.35 44.25
N LEU A 6 -3.57 28.24 43.38
CA LEU A 6 -3.73 27.96 41.95
C LEU A 6 -4.13 26.49 41.80
N LYS A 7 -5.36 26.20 41.38
CA LYS A 7 -5.84 24.87 40.99
C LYS A 7 -6.12 24.81 39.50
N GLY A 8 -5.50 23.83 38.82
CA GLY A 8 -5.99 23.08 37.65
C GLY A 8 -6.26 23.89 36.37
N THR A 9 -5.67 23.58 35.23
CA THR A 9 -5.87 22.29 34.56
C THR A 9 -4.63 21.86 33.77
N ASN A 10 -4.04 20.74 34.16
CA ASN A 10 -3.08 20.00 33.35
C ASN A 10 -3.83 19.32 32.20
N THR A 11 -3.77 19.90 31.00
CA THR A 11 -4.12 19.19 29.77
C THR A 11 -2.98 18.23 29.44
N LEU A 12 -3.03 17.04 30.05
CA LEU A 12 -2.23 15.88 29.65
C LEU A 12 -2.72 15.39 28.28
N HIS A 13 -2.27 16.02 27.20
CA HIS A 13 -2.23 15.39 25.88
C HIS A 13 -1.03 14.44 25.86
N VAL A 14 -1.12 13.33 26.60
CA VAL A 14 -0.18 12.23 26.43
C VAL A 14 -0.63 11.43 25.23
N LEU A 15 0.14 11.57 24.15
CA LEU A 15 0.10 10.77 22.94
C LEU A 15 -0.11 9.29 23.28
N TYR A 16 -1.28 8.74 22.95
CA TYR A 16 -1.38 7.32 22.70
C TYR A 16 -0.65 7.03 21.39
N VAL A 17 0.63 6.67 21.47
CA VAL A 17 1.25 5.86 20.43
C VAL A 17 0.62 4.47 20.57
N LEU A 18 -0.58 4.31 20.02
CA LEU A 18 -1.07 2.98 19.70
C LEU A 18 -0.01 2.38 18.78
N SER A 19 0.68 1.35 19.26
CA SER A 19 1.44 0.45 18.41
C SER A 19 0.43 -0.17 17.44
N ARG A 20 0.15 0.55 16.34
CA ARG A 20 -0.58 -0.01 15.21
C ARG A 20 0.22 -1.24 14.81
N ALA A 21 -0.36 -2.43 15.02
CA ALA A 21 0.19 -3.64 14.43
C ALA A 21 0.43 -3.32 12.95
N MET A 22 1.70 -3.33 12.54
CA MET A 22 2.05 -2.93 11.19
C MET A 22 1.32 -3.87 10.23
N PRO A 23 0.56 -3.34 9.26
CA PRO A 23 -0.19 -4.18 8.37
C PRO A 23 0.77 -5.08 7.60
N SER A 24 0.37 -6.34 7.46
CA SER A 24 1.10 -7.31 6.67
C SER A 24 0.12 -8.08 5.79
N ASN A 25 0.57 -8.33 4.57
CA ASN A 25 -0.17 -9.10 3.59
C ASN A 25 0.65 -10.32 3.18
N VAL A 26 -0.06 -11.40 2.85
CA VAL A 26 0.52 -12.51 2.12
C VAL A 26 0.14 -12.33 0.67
N GLU A 27 1.14 -12.23 -0.22
CA GLU A 27 0.95 -12.05 -1.65
C GLU A 27 1.49 -13.24 -2.45
N ILE A 28 0.76 -13.63 -3.51
CA ILE A 28 1.25 -14.49 -4.59
C ILE A 28 1.17 -13.70 -5.89
N LYS A 29 2.24 -13.72 -6.69
CA LYS A 29 2.32 -13.02 -7.97
C LYS A 29 2.73 -13.96 -9.08
N ALA A 30 2.03 -13.93 -10.20
CA ALA A 30 2.35 -14.75 -11.37
C ALA A 30 2.12 -13.97 -12.66
N LYS A 31 2.82 -14.35 -13.73
CA LYS A 31 2.57 -13.83 -15.08
C LYS A 31 1.28 -14.44 -15.62
N VAL A 32 0.48 -13.65 -16.34
CA VAL A 32 -0.78 -14.08 -16.97
C VAL A 32 -0.57 -14.11 -18.47
N SER A 33 -0.79 -15.28 -19.08
CA SER A 33 -0.70 -15.47 -20.54
C SER A 33 -2.00 -15.14 -21.26
N ASP A 34 -3.14 -15.39 -20.63
CA ASP A 34 -4.48 -15.10 -21.16
C ASP A 34 -5.23 -14.18 -20.20
N LEU A 35 -5.20 -12.88 -20.51
CA LEU A 35 -5.84 -11.83 -19.72
C LEU A 35 -7.37 -12.00 -19.72
N THR A 36 -7.96 -12.37 -20.87
CA THR A 36 -9.40 -12.46 -21.06
C THR A 36 -9.98 -13.58 -20.22
N GLN A 37 -9.38 -14.78 -20.29
CA GLN A 37 -9.82 -15.92 -19.50
C GLN A 37 -9.69 -15.64 -18.01
N PHE A 38 -8.57 -15.04 -17.56
CA PHE A 38 -8.39 -14.69 -16.16
C PHE A 38 -9.44 -13.68 -15.69
N ALA A 39 -9.67 -12.62 -16.47
CA ALA A 39 -10.64 -11.58 -16.14
C ALA A 39 -12.06 -12.15 -16.05
N GLN A 40 -12.47 -13.01 -16.98
CA GLN A 40 -13.77 -13.67 -16.95
C GLN A 40 -13.92 -14.51 -15.68
N LYS A 41 -12.90 -15.31 -15.34
CA LYS A 41 -12.97 -16.16 -14.15
C LYS A 41 -13.03 -15.35 -12.86
N ALA A 42 -12.24 -14.28 -12.77
CA ALA A 42 -12.26 -13.38 -11.62
C ALA A 42 -13.61 -12.66 -11.50
N ALA A 43 -14.22 -12.27 -12.63
CA ALA A 43 -15.54 -11.64 -12.64
C ALA A 43 -16.65 -12.59 -12.18
N GLU A 44 -16.65 -13.84 -12.66
CA GLU A 44 -17.57 -14.89 -12.22
C GLU A 44 -17.48 -15.14 -10.71
N LEU A 45 -16.26 -15.28 -10.18
CA LEU A 45 -16.03 -15.58 -8.76
C LEU A 45 -16.31 -14.38 -7.84
N SER A 46 -16.06 -13.17 -8.32
CA SER A 46 -16.32 -11.94 -7.53
C SER A 46 -17.73 -11.39 -7.72
N GLN A 47 -18.49 -11.92 -8.69
CA GLN A 47 -19.79 -11.39 -9.11
C GLN A 47 -19.72 -9.89 -9.46
N SER A 48 -18.60 -9.47 -10.07
CA SER A 48 -18.31 -8.07 -10.35
C SER A 48 -17.43 -7.94 -11.58
N GLU A 49 -17.60 -6.86 -12.35
CA GLU A 49 -16.64 -6.48 -13.38
C GLU A 49 -15.33 -5.92 -12.80
N GLY A 50 -15.18 -5.84 -11.47
CA GLY A 50 -13.99 -5.29 -10.84
C GLY A 50 -13.83 -3.79 -11.04
N THR A 51 -12.84 -3.22 -10.38
CA THR A 51 -12.54 -1.78 -10.40
C THR A 51 -11.24 -1.52 -11.14
N ILE A 52 -11.27 -0.62 -12.11
CA ILE A 52 -10.08 -0.17 -12.83
C ILE A 52 -9.38 0.93 -12.04
N ILE A 53 -8.09 0.77 -11.82
CA ILE A 53 -7.22 1.71 -11.10
C ILE A 53 -5.97 1.92 -11.93
N ARG A 54 -5.71 3.17 -12.33
CA ARG A 54 -4.46 3.55 -12.99
C ARG A 54 -3.43 3.94 -11.93
N GLN A 55 -2.20 3.50 -12.14
CA GLN A 55 -1.11 3.69 -11.18
C GLN A 55 0.17 4.02 -11.93
N HIS A 56 0.84 5.07 -11.49
CA HIS A 56 2.22 5.38 -11.84
C HIS A 56 3.05 5.31 -10.56
N ASP A 57 3.84 4.25 -10.42
CA ASP A 57 4.71 4.02 -9.28
C ASP A 57 6.13 4.51 -9.63
N THR A 58 6.65 5.51 -8.91
CA THR A 58 8.05 5.95 -8.98
C THR A 58 8.80 5.37 -7.79
N PHE A 59 9.88 4.64 -8.05
CA PHE A 59 10.72 4.01 -7.04
C PHE A 59 11.96 4.84 -6.77
N PHE A 60 12.31 5.01 -5.51
CA PHE A 60 13.48 5.81 -5.10
C PHE A 60 14.55 4.92 -4.50
N SER A 61 15.80 5.41 -4.51
CA SER A 61 16.85 4.76 -3.72
C SER A 61 16.50 4.83 -2.23
N CYS A 62 16.71 3.75 -1.50
CA CYS A 62 16.49 3.71 -0.06
C CYS A 62 17.53 2.76 0.53
N SER A 63 18.13 3.15 1.65
CA SER A 63 19.18 2.34 2.30
C SER A 63 18.64 1.07 2.92
N GLN A 64 17.35 1.03 3.25
CA GLN A 64 16.63 -0.11 3.82
C GLN A 64 15.33 -0.33 3.07
N GLY A 65 14.91 -1.58 2.89
CA GLY A 65 13.65 -1.90 2.23
C GLY A 65 13.51 -1.25 0.84
N ARG A 66 12.29 -0.80 0.53
CA ARG A 66 11.93 -0.15 -0.73
C ARG A 66 10.99 1.00 -0.47
N LEU A 67 11.24 2.11 -1.16
CA LEU A 67 10.40 3.30 -1.11
C LEU A 67 9.84 3.56 -2.51
N LYS A 68 8.53 3.80 -2.58
CA LYS A 68 7.88 4.24 -3.80
C LYS A 68 6.80 5.27 -3.53
N LEU A 69 6.61 6.16 -4.49
CA LEU A 69 5.44 7.03 -4.57
C LEU A 69 4.53 6.50 -5.66
N ARG A 70 3.26 6.28 -5.30
CA ARG A 70 2.21 5.92 -6.24
C ARG A 70 1.37 7.16 -6.54
N ASP A 71 1.28 7.53 -7.80
CA ASP A 71 0.30 8.50 -8.32
C ASP A 71 -0.89 7.75 -8.92
N PHE A 72 -2.11 8.10 -8.51
CA PHE A 72 -3.36 7.55 -9.07
C PHE A 72 -3.85 8.31 -10.30
N MET A 73 -3.07 9.28 -10.79
CA MET A 73 -3.33 10.12 -11.95
C MET A 73 -4.63 10.94 -11.84
N ASN A 74 -5.05 11.22 -10.60
CA ASN A 74 -6.25 11.99 -10.29
C ASN A 74 -5.99 13.08 -9.23
N GLY A 75 -4.72 13.46 -9.05
CA GLY A 75 -4.28 14.40 -8.02
C GLY A 75 -4.06 13.79 -6.63
N SER A 76 -4.37 12.50 -6.44
CA SER A 76 -4.05 11.79 -5.20
C SER A 76 -2.94 10.77 -5.39
N GLY A 77 -2.19 10.51 -4.32
CA GLY A 77 -1.14 9.52 -4.31
C GLY A 77 -0.87 8.93 -2.93
N GLN A 78 0.10 8.02 -2.87
CA GLN A 78 0.52 7.34 -1.66
C GLN A 78 2.03 7.16 -1.65
N LEU A 79 2.68 7.61 -0.56
CA LEU A 79 4.06 7.25 -0.28
C LEU A 79 4.07 5.94 0.50
N ILE A 80 4.80 4.96 -0.01
CA ILE A 80 4.79 3.58 0.48
C ILE A 80 6.22 3.13 0.74
N PHE A 81 6.51 2.81 1.99
CA PHE A 81 7.68 2.03 2.38
C PHE A 81 7.27 0.59 2.55
N TYR A 82 8.07 -0.36 2.06
CA TYR A 82 7.82 -1.77 2.28
C TYR A 82 9.09 -2.61 2.27
N GLU A 83 9.03 -3.72 3.01
CA GLU A 83 10.04 -4.76 3.05
C GLU A 83 9.40 -6.06 2.58
N ARG A 84 10.06 -6.72 1.62
CA ARG A 84 9.67 -8.06 1.17
C ARG A 84 10.93 -8.88 0.88
N PRO A 85 10.93 -10.19 1.18
CA PRO A 85 12.01 -11.07 0.78
C PRO A 85 12.03 -11.30 -0.74
N ASP A 86 13.22 -11.45 -1.32
CA ASP A 86 13.40 -11.79 -2.74
C ASP A 86 13.42 -13.30 -2.96
N THR A 87 12.41 -13.99 -2.44
CA THR A 87 12.19 -15.44 -2.63
C THR A 87 11.08 -15.69 -3.63
N ASP A 88 10.99 -16.85 -4.28
CA ASP A 88 9.77 -17.21 -5.04
C ASP A 88 8.67 -17.73 -4.11
N GLY A 89 7.41 -17.73 -4.58
CA GLY A 89 6.25 -18.18 -3.80
C GLY A 89 5.60 -17.11 -2.91
N PRO A 90 4.76 -17.49 -1.92
CA PRO A 90 4.05 -16.56 -1.05
C PRO A 90 5.01 -15.70 -0.22
N LYS A 91 4.77 -14.39 -0.21
CA LYS A 91 5.64 -13.42 0.50
C LYS A 91 4.85 -12.66 1.54
N LEU A 92 5.43 -12.54 2.72
CA LEU A 92 4.97 -11.58 3.72
C LEU A 92 5.60 -10.23 3.38
N SER A 93 4.78 -9.22 3.08
CA SER A 93 5.27 -7.84 3.00
C SER A 93 4.86 -7.09 4.26
N ARG A 94 5.83 -6.42 4.89
CA ARG A 94 5.58 -5.39 5.90
C ARG A 94 5.60 -4.05 5.22
N TYR A 95 4.61 -3.19 5.48
CA TYR A 95 4.54 -1.91 4.82
C TYR A 95 4.01 -0.80 5.72
N SER A 96 4.44 0.42 5.41
CA SER A 96 3.93 1.68 5.94
C SER A 96 3.48 2.53 4.77
N ILE A 97 2.29 3.11 4.88
CA ILE A 97 1.67 3.89 3.81
C ILE A 97 1.10 5.18 4.36
N THR A 98 1.34 6.28 3.65
CA THR A 98 0.70 7.57 3.91
C THR A 98 0.11 8.13 2.62
N PRO A 99 -1.13 8.65 2.63
CA PRO A 99 -1.68 9.36 1.49
C PRO A 99 -0.97 10.70 1.28
N THR A 100 -1.02 11.20 0.05
CA THR A 100 -0.67 12.57 -0.33
C THR A 100 -1.71 13.11 -1.31
N SER A 101 -2.00 14.40 -1.24
CA SER A 101 -2.82 15.14 -2.21
C SER A 101 -1.98 15.93 -3.22
N ASP A 102 -0.65 15.77 -3.19
CA ASP A 102 0.29 16.40 -4.12
C ASP A 102 1.43 15.42 -4.45
N PRO A 103 1.16 14.36 -5.23
CA PRO A 103 2.19 13.41 -5.61
C PRO A 103 3.24 14.05 -6.53
N GLN A 104 2.88 15.03 -7.36
CA GLN A 104 3.83 15.64 -8.30
C GLN A 104 4.94 16.40 -7.56
N SER A 105 4.60 17.28 -6.61
CA SER A 105 5.62 18.00 -5.84
C SER A 105 6.45 17.06 -4.97
N LEU A 106 5.80 16.04 -4.37
CA LEU A 106 6.50 15.04 -3.55
C LEU A 106 7.48 14.21 -4.39
N GLN A 107 7.14 13.89 -5.63
CA GLN A 107 8.05 13.20 -6.55
C GLN A 107 9.31 14.02 -6.82
N VAL A 108 9.18 15.33 -7.05
CA VAL A 108 10.33 16.23 -7.28
C VAL A 108 11.30 16.17 -6.10
N VAL A 109 10.79 16.44 -4.89
CA VAL A 109 11.60 16.46 -3.66
C VAL A 109 12.29 15.12 -3.42
N LEU A 110 11.57 14.00 -3.57
CA LEU A 110 12.14 12.66 -3.36
C LEU A 110 13.15 12.28 -4.44
N SER A 111 12.93 12.72 -5.68
CA SER A 111 13.89 12.49 -6.78
C SER A 111 15.20 13.22 -6.54
N GLU A 112 15.16 14.45 -6.05
CA GLU A 112 16.35 15.24 -5.70
C GLU A 112 17.07 14.65 -4.47
N ALA A 113 16.32 14.28 -3.43
CA ALA A 113 16.90 13.80 -2.18
C ALA A 113 17.49 12.38 -2.25
N LEU A 114 16.85 11.48 -3.02
CA LEU A 114 17.16 10.05 -3.01
C LEU A 114 17.55 9.48 -4.37
N GLY A 115 17.29 10.21 -5.46
CA GLY A 115 17.41 9.69 -6.81
C GLY A 115 16.32 8.68 -7.17
N VAL A 116 15.97 8.65 -8.45
CA VAL A 116 14.99 7.69 -9.00
C VAL A 116 15.69 6.39 -9.37
N LYS A 117 15.13 5.27 -8.90
CA LYS A 117 15.57 3.91 -9.21
C LYS A 117 14.85 3.31 -10.43
N GLY A 118 13.63 3.75 -10.69
CA GLY A 118 12.84 3.33 -11.84
C GLY A 118 11.37 3.69 -11.70
N GLU A 119 10.61 3.49 -12.77
CA GLU A 119 9.18 3.80 -12.83
C GLU A 119 8.39 2.62 -13.39
N VAL A 120 7.16 2.46 -12.90
CA VAL A 120 6.23 1.44 -13.37
C VAL A 120 4.86 2.07 -13.57
N LYS A 121 4.38 2.06 -14.81
CA LYS A 121 3.02 2.45 -15.18
C LYS A 121 2.17 1.21 -15.39
N LYS A 122 0.99 1.19 -14.80
CA LYS A 122 0.08 0.05 -14.93
C LYS A 122 -1.39 0.42 -14.77
N GLU A 123 -2.22 -0.37 -15.43
CA GLU A 123 -3.65 -0.43 -15.19
C GLU A 123 -3.96 -1.71 -14.40
N ARG A 124 -4.62 -1.56 -13.26
CA ARG A 124 -5.04 -2.66 -12.38
C ARG A 124 -6.54 -2.82 -12.45
N ARG A 125 -7.00 -4.03 -12.76
CA ARG A 125 -8.39 -4.45 -12.51
C ARG A 125 -8.43 -5.22 -11.19
N LEU A 126 -9.06 -4.63 -10.18
CA LEU A 126 -9.20 -5.20 -8.84
C LEU A 126 -10.55 -5.90 -8.69
N PHE A 127 -10.53 -7.15 -8.25
CA PHE A 127 -11.70 -7.93 -7.83
C PHE A 127 -11.60 -8.25 -6.34
N LEU A 128 -12.75 -8.38 -5.68
CA LEU A 128 -12.84 -8.82 -4.28
C LEU A 128 -13.56 -10.17 -4.24
N ILE A 129 -12.89 -11.19 -3.69
CA ILE A 129 -13.44 -12.55 -3.53
C ILE A 129 -13.28 -12.93 -2.05
N GLY A 130 -14.36 -12.78 -1.28
CA GLY A 130 -14.29 -12.86 0.18
C GLY A 130 -13.31 -11.83 0.75
N GLN A 131 -12.32 -12.28 1.52
CA GLN A 131 -11.25 -11.43 2.05
C GLN A 131 -10.05 -11.23 1.10
N THR A 132 -10.07 -11.87 -0.07
CA THR A 132 -8.94 -11.84 -1.02
C THR A 132 -9.12 -10.71 -2.01
N ARG A 133 -8.08 -9.88 -2.14
CA ARG A 133 -7.95 -8.91 -3.23
C ARG A 133 -7.26 -9.62 -4.38
N VAL A 134 -7.92 -9.67 -5.53
CA VAL A 134 -7.38 -10.24 -6.76
C VAL A 134 -7.08 -9.10 -7.70
N HIS A 135 -5.81 -8.91 -8.01
CA HIS A 135 -5.36 -7.90 -8.98
C HIS A 135 -5.04 -8.58 -10.30
N LEU A 136 -5.51 -7.97 -11.39
CA LEU A 136 -5.04 -8.22 -12.74
C LEU A 136 -4.39 -6.94 -13.24
N ASP A 137 -3.07 -6.97 -13.37
CA ASP A 137 -2.23 -5.83 -13.72
C ASP A 137 -1.78 -5.95 -15.18
N THR A 138 -2.06 -4.92 -15.98
CA THR A 138 -1.41 -4.69 -17.27
C THR A 138 -0.30 -3.66 -17.06
N VAL A 139 0.94 -4.10 -17.19
CA VAL A 139 2.13 -3.31 -16.90
C VAL A 139 2.82 -2.91 -18.20
N GLU A 140 3.02 -1.61 -18.39
CA GLU A 140 3.64 -1.06 -19.59
C GLU A 140 5.04 -1.64 -19.80
N GLY A 141 5.28 -2.19 -20.99
CA GLY A 141 6.56 -2.80 -21.36
C GLY A 141 6.88 -4.17 -20.75
N LEU A 142 6.08 -4.67 -19.78
CA LEU A 142 6.36 -5.93 -19.06
C LEU A 142 5.29 -7.02 -19.26
N GLY A 143 4.08 -6.63 -19.68
CA GLY A 143 2.97 -7.55 -19.94
C GLY A 143 2.00 -7.67 -18.76
N HIS A 144 1.39 -8.83 -18.60
CA HIS A 144 0.27 -9.02 -17.68
C HIS A 144 0.64 -9.89 -16.47
N TYR A 145 0.14 -9.50 -15.30
CA TYR A 145 0.41 -10.17 -14.05
C TYR A 145 -0.86 -10.28 -13.21
N MET A 146 -0.97 -11.36 -12.46
CA MET A 146 -1.96 -11.50 -11.40
C MET A 146 -1.28 -11.39 -10.04
N GLU A 147 -2.03 -10.87 -9.07
CA GLU A 147 -1.62 -10.86 -7.67
C GLU A 147 -2.82 -11.22 -6.79
N LEU A 148 -2.63 -12.18 -5.89
CA LEU A 148 -3.59 -12.53 -4.86
C LEU A 148 -3.05 -12.01 -3.53
N GLU A 149 -3.83 -11.19 -2.85
CA GLU A 149 -3.44 -10.56 -1.60
C GLU A 149 -4.49 -10.82 -0.51
N VAL A 150 -4.03 -11.29 0.64
CA VAL A 150 -4.85 -11.41 1.85
C VAL A 150 -4.19 -10.63 2.98
N SER A 151 -4.93 -9.69 3.57
CA SER A 151 -4.50 -8.96 4.76
C SER A 151 -4.66 -9.83 6.00
N LYS A 152 -3.66 -9.83 6.89
CA LYS A 152 -3.83 -10.47 8.21
C LYS A 152 -4.72 -9.59 9.09
N PRO A 153 -5.73 -10.15 9.77
CA PRO A 153 -6.49 -9.39 10.75
C PRO A 153 -5.57 -8.92 11.87
N VAL A 154 -5.64 -7.63 12.21
CA VAL A 154 -4.96 -7.10 13.40
C VAL A 154 -5.66 -7.65 14.63
N THR A 155 -5.03 -8.59 15.32
CA THR A 155 -5.53 -9.11 16.59
C THR A 155 -5.13 -8.14 17.70
N PHE A 156 -6.10 -7.44 18.29
CA PHE A 156 -5.87 -6.67 19.50
C PHE A 156 -5.95 -7.62 20.69
N THR A 157 -4.83 -7.91 21.35
CA THR A 157 -4.84 -8.51 22.68
C THR A 157 -5.10 -7.41 23.69
N SER A 158 -6.30 -7.40 24.27
CA SER A 158 -6.60 -6.57 25.45
C SER A 158 -5.89 -7.19 26.65
N SER A 159 -4.76 -6.63 27.07
CA SER A 159 -4.22 -6.88 28.40
C SER A 159 -5.05 -6.08 29.40
N TYR A 160 -5.87 -6.79 30.19
CA TYR A 160 -6.53 -6.27 31.39
C TYR A 160 -5.52 -6.09 32.52
#